data_AF-A0A9E8ZJ43-F1
#
_entry.id   AF-A0A9E8ZJ43-F1
#
_cell.length_a   1.000
_cell.length_b   1.000
_cell.length_c   1.000
_cell.angle_alpha   90.00
_cell.angle_beta   90.00
_cell.angle_gamma   90.00
#
_symmetry.space_group_name_H-M   'P 1'
#
loop_
_entity.id
_entity.type
_entity.pdbx_description
1 polymer ?
#
loop_
_entity_poly.entity_id
_entity_poly.type
_entity_poly.pdbx_seq_one_letter_code
_entity_poly.pdbx_strand_id
1 'polypeptide(L)'
;MAMVQSGWMQQQSLPNLGSGERQQVQQGIPSAIAKLLNQGLQPMEMTVKCGRKDDRLGVVVEAVTVPDQSLLSTWMRQQFSQLHLEEICKVEVYGRQIGQTRPAWRETIDINQIRVLRFQLGSTVTALFHLECVREVLSISAKEILSIPQMPRCVLGVYYHRGRILWLVDLGLQLGITQSSVLDRSRAMGQSDVPSSPSPSLNVIVIEADQQTIGFVVSTVLDIESYSWQKFQAAATFLSSSIPLPFVQSYLQDSQIPLLSAIAIIHDRHLHLYQV
;
A
#
# COMPACT_ATOMS: atom_id res chain seq x y z
N MET A 1 11.02 2.93 -26.70
CA MET A 1 10.12 3.94 -26.13
C MET A 1 9.21 3.36 -25.05
N ALA A 2 8.45 2.27 -25.30
CA ALA A 2 7.63 1.62 -24.25
C ALA A 2 8.43 1.17 -23.00
N MET A 3 9.65 0.62 -23.19
CA MET A 3 10.54 0.24 -22.08
C MET A 3 11.06 1.42 -21.22
N VAL A 4 11.08 2.64 -21.78
CA VAL A 4 11.50 3.86 -21.06
C VAL A 4 10.35 4.39 -20.20
N GLN A 5 9.11 4.27 -20.72
CA GLN A 5 7.92 4.66 -19.98
C GLN A 5 7.70 3.73 -18.78
N SER A 6 7.85 2.41 -18.96
CA SER A 6 7.52 1.42 -17.93
C SER A 6 8.41 1.46 -16.68
N GLY A 7 9.72 1.66 -16.84
CA GLY A 7 10.64 1.75 -15.69
C GLY A 7 10.46 3.02 -14.86
N TRP A 8 10.00 4.11 -15.48
CA TRP A 8 9.91 5.41 -14.82
C TRP A 8 8.60 5.64 -14.08
N MET A 9 7.44 5.21 -14.63
CA MET A 9 6.15 5.44 -13.95
C MET A 9 6.05 4.68 -12.62
N GLN A 10 6.77 3.56 -12.47
CA GLN A 10 6.83 2.84 -11.19
C GLN A 10 7.58 3.61 -10.08
N GLN A 11 8.44 4.57 -10.45
CA GLN A 11 9.27 5.33 -9.51
C GLN A 11 8.70 6.71 -9.18
N GLN A 12 7.63 7.12 -9.85
CA GLN A 12 7.16 8.50 -9.77
C GLN A 12 5.92 8.66 -8.89
N SER A 13 6.12 9.31 -7.74
CA SER A 13 5.04 9.79 -6.87
C SER A 13 4.66 11.23 -7.21
N LEU A 14 3.42 11.61 -6.90
CA LEU A 14 3.02 13.01 -6.97
C LEU A 14 3.86 13.90 -6.04
N PRO A 15 4.13 15.17 -6.42
CA PRO A 15 4.85 16.11 -5.59
C PRO A 15 4.10 16.42 -4.29
N ASN A 16 4.84 16.77 -3.24
CA ASN A 16 4.26 17.17 -1.95
C ASN A 16 3.38 18.42 -2.11
N LEU A 17 2.09 18.24 -1.89
CA LEU A 17 1.10 19.31 -1.91
C LEU A 17 1.17 20.16 -0.62
N GLY A 18 1.11 21.49 -0.78
CA GLY A 18 0.84 22.40 0.35
C GLY A 18 -0.58 22.22 0.91
N SER A 19 -0.84 22.68 2.13
CA SER A 19 -2.13 22.46 2.82
C SER A 19 -3.35 22.94 2.03
N GLY A 20 -3.26 24.12 1.39
CA GLY A 20 -4.34 24.65 0.55
C GLY A 20 -4.56 23.85 -0.75
N GLU A 21 -3.49 23.37 -1.39
CA GLU A 21 -3.60 22.56 -2.60
C GLU A 21 -4.15 21.17 -2.30
N ARG A 22 -3.80 20.58 -1.13
CA ARG A 22 -4.39 19.31 -0.66
C ARG A 22 -5.90 19.42 -0.51
N GLN A 23 -6.40 20.48 0.14
CA GLN A 23 -7.82 20.66 0.35
C GLN A 23 -8.59 20.78 -0.98
N GLN A 24 -8.04 21.56 -1.93
CA GLN A 24 -8.66 21.69 -3.26
C GLN A 24 -8.69 20.37 -4.03
N VAL A 25 -7.62 19.59 -3.91
CA VAL A 25 -7.55 18.25 -4.51
C VAL A 25 -8.56 17.31 -3.86
N GLN A 26 -8.62 17.23 -2.54
CA GLN A 26 -9.57 16.38 -1.79
C GLN A 26 -11.04 16.71 -2.12
N GLN A 27 -11.36 17.99 -2.32
CA GLN A 27 -12.68 18.47 -2.79
C GLN A 27 -12.96 18.16 -4.26
N GLY A 28 -12.02 17.56 -4.99
CA GLY A 28 -12.22 17.16 -6.37
C GLY A 28 -12.18 18.30 -7.39
N ILE A 29 -11.50 19.40 -7.09
CA ILE A 29 -11.43 20.56 -7.99
C ILE A 29 -10.60 20.21 -9.24
N PRO A 30 -11.17 20.27 -10.46
CA PRO A 30 -10.48 19.78 -11.67
C PRO A 30 -9.18 20.49 -11.99
N SER A 31 -9.12 21.82 -11.80
CA SER A 31 -7.91 22.60 -12.09
C SER A 31 -6.75 22.25 -11.15
N ALA A 32 -7.05 22.02 -9.86
CA ALA A 32 -6.06 21.62 -8.87
C ALA A 32 -5.53 20.21 -9.16
N ILE A 33 -6.42 19.27 -9.46
CA ILE A 33 -6.02 17.90 -9.83
C ILE A 33 -5.22 17.90 -11.14
N ALA A 34 -5.65 18.66 -12.15
CA ALA A 34 -4.90 18.77 -13.41
C ALA A 34 -3.50 19.33 -13.18
N LYS A 35 -3.37 20.39 -12.36
CA LYS A 35 -2.07 20.98 -12.03
C LYS A 35 -1.15 19.93 -11.38
N LEU A 36 -1.67 19.20 -10.40
CA LEU A 36 -0.93 18.15 -9.69
C LEU A 36 -0.48 17.02 -10.62
N LEU A 37 -1.39 16.50 -11.45
CA LEU A 37 -1.08 15.44 -12.41
C LEU A 37 -0.10 15.90 -13.49
N ASN A 38 -0.21 17.15 -13.96
CA ASN A 38 0.76 17.73 -14.90
C ASN A 38 2.15 17.85 -14.28
N GLN A 39 2.25 18.20 -13.00
CA GLN A 39 3.56 18.24 -12.32
C GLN A 39 4.20 16.85 -12.23
N GLY A 40 3.40 15.80 -11.97
CA GLY A 40 3.85 14.42 -12.08
C GLY A 40 4.30 14.09 -13.50
N LEU A 41 3.45 14.31 -14.50
CA LEU A 41 3.70 13.81 -15.85
C LEU A 41 4.55 14.72 -16.76
N GLN A 42 5.01 15.87 -16.24
CA GLN A 42 5.85 16.86 -16.94
C GLN A 42 7.07 16.23 -17.66
N PRO A 43 7.85 15.32 -17.04
CA PRO A 43 9.05 14.79 -17.68
C PRO A 43 8.79 13.86 -18.88
N MET A 44 7.54 13.43 -19.09
CA MET A 44 7.15 12.64 -20.27
C MET A 44 6.55 13.49 -21.39
N GLU A 45 6.63 14.82 -21.31
CA GLU A 45 6.00 15.76 -22.25
C GLU A 45 4.49 15.49 -22.44
N MET A 46 3.85 14.96 -21.40
CA MET A 46 2.43 14.70 -21.39
C MET A 46 1.67 15.86 -20.77
N THR A 47 0.49 16.15 -21.30
CA THR A 47 -0.39 17.19 -20.78
C THR A 47 -1.67 16.55 -20.28
N VAL A 48 -2.07 16.91 -19.07
CA VAL A 48 -3.30 16.46 -18.43
C VAL A 48 -4.33 17.56 -18.41
N LYS A 49 -5.56 17.22 -18.80
CA LYS A 49 -6.74 18.06 -18.64
C LYS A 49 -7.77 17.31 -17.84
N CYS A 50 -8.29 17.94 -16.77
CA CYS A 50 -9.33 17.35 -15.95
C CYS A 50 -10.64 18.10 -16.11
N GLY A 51 -11.75 17.37 -16.05
CA GLY A 51 -13.10 17.92 -15.93
C GLY A 51 -13.87 17.09 -14.93
N ARG A 52 -14.80 17.69 -14.19
CA ARG A 52 -15.67 16.97 -13.27
C ARG A 52 -17.11 17.14 -13.71
N LYS A 53 -17.85 16.04 -13.65
CA LYS A 53 -19.30 16.00 -13.80
C LYS A 53 -19.85 15.13 -12.68
N ASP A 54 -20.54 15.77 -11.73
CA ASP A 54 -21.09 15.12 -10.55
C ASP A 54 -20.02 14.37 -9.75
N ASP A 55 -20.17 13.05 -9.60
CA ASP A 55 -19.26 12.14 -8.90
C ASP A 55 -18.14 11.57 -9.80
N ARG A 56 -18.07 12.03 -11.06
CA ARG A 56 -17.09 11.55 -12.06
C ARG A 56 -16.08 12.60 -12.43
N LEU A 57 -14.81 12.24 -12.33
CA LEU A 57 -13.69 13.03 -12.82
C LEU A 57 -13.20 12.45 -14.15
N GLY A 58 -13.33 13.21 -15.24
CA GLY A 58 -12.67 12.91 -16.50
C GLY A 58 -11.24 13.44 -16.48
N VAL A 59 -10.28 12.58 -16.79
CA VAL A 59 -8.84 12.90 -16.90
C VAL A 59 -8.37 12.55 -18.30
N VAL A 60 -8.07 13.56 -19.10
CA VAL A 60 -7.55 13.40 -20.45
C VAL A 60 -6.05 13.61 -20.44
N VAL A 61 -5.29 12.60 -20.82
CA VAL A 61 -3.84 12.64 -20.97
C VAL A 61 -3.48 12.68 -22.45
N GLU A 62 -2.82 13.76 -22.85
CA GLU A 62 -2.35 14.00 -24.21
C GLU A 62 -0.84 13.85 -24.28
N ALA A 63 -0.36 13.18 -25.32
CA ALA A 63 1.07 12.98 -25.55
C ALA A 63 1.39 12.95 -27.06
N VAL A 64 2.67 13.10 -27.41
CA VAL A 64 3.13 13.06 -28.82
C VAL A 64 2.80 11.73 -29.49
N THR A 65 2.88 10.63 -28.73
CA THR A 65 2.41 9.29 -29.10
C THR A 65 1.29 8.87 -28.16
N VAL A 66 0.41 7.98 -28.59
CA VAL A 66 -0.64 7.43 -27.70
C VAL A 66 0.00 6.88 -26.43
N PRO A 67 -0.42 7.34 -25.23
CA PRO A 67 0.14 6.86 -23.97
C PRO A 67 -0.21 5.38 -23.74
N ASP A 68 0.66 4.64 -23.05
CA ASP A 68 0.38 3.24 -22.69
C ASP A 68 -0.79 3.16 -21.70
N GLN A 69 -1.80 2.35 -22.05
CA GLN A 69 -3.02 2.24 -21.24
C GLN A 69 -2.73 1.65 -19.86
N SER A 70 -2.09 0.48 -19.81
CA SER A 70 -1.90 -0.28 -18.57
C SER A 70 -1.00 0.46 -17.60
N LEU A 71 0.08 1.05 -18.10
CA LEU A 71 1.02 1.78 -17.27
C LEU A 71 0.36 3.03 -16.66
N LEU A 72 -0.35 3.80 -17.48
CA LEU A 72 -0.98 5.03 -17.02
C LEU A 72 -2.15 4.73 -16.07
N SER A 73 -2.92 3.66 -16.30
CA SER A 73 -4.01 3.31 -15.39
C SER A 73 -3.52 2.75 -14.07
N THR A 74 -2.46 1.94 -14.05
CA THR A 74 -1.79 1.53 -12.81
C THR A 74 -1.29 2.74 -12.03
N TRP A 75 -0.62 3.68 -12.70
CA TRP A 75 -0.12 4.89 -12.06
C TRP A 75 -1.26 5.76 -11.50
N MET A 76 -2.32 6.00 -12.29
CA MET A 76 -3.49 6.75 -11.84
C MET A 76 -4.15 6.10 -10.62
N ARG A 77 -4.33 4.77 -10.61
CA ARG A 77 -4.87 4.04 -9.45
C ARG A 77 -4.03 4.28 -8.20
N GLN A 78 -2.70 4.19 -8.33
CA GLN A 78 -1.77 4.42 -7.23
C GLN A 78 -1.80 5.87 -6.72
N GLN A 79 -1.96 6.86 -7.61
CA GLN A 79 -2.03 8.26 -7.19
C GLN A 79 -3.37 8.57 -6.54
N PHE A 80 -4.49 8.19 -7.17
CA PHE A 80 -5.82 8.48 -6.61
C PHE A 80 -6.10 7.75 -5.29
N SER A 81 -5.48 6.59 -5.04
CA SER A 81 -5.57 5.94 -3.72
C SER A 81 -4.91 6.75 -2.60
N GLN A 82 -3.93 7.60 -2.92
CA GLN A 82 -3.23 8.48 -1.98
C GLN A 82 -3.87 9.87 -1.83
N LEU A 83 -4.67 10.30 -2.81
CA LEU A 83 -5.25 11.65 -2.82
C LEU A 83 -6.53 11.79 -1.98
N HIS A 84 -7.15 10.67 -1.58
CA HIS A 84 -8.37 10.60 -0.75
C HIS A 84 -9.43 11.64 -1.17
N LEU A 85 -9.96 11.49 -2.39
CA LEU A 85 -10.99 12.39 -2.91
C LEU A 85 -12.33 12.13 -2.21
N GLU A 86 -12.92 13.16 -1.61
CA GLU A 86 -14.11 13.01 -0.74
C GLU A 86 -15.42 12.90 -1.54
N GLU A 87 -15.51 13.57 -2.68
CA GLU A 87 -16.77 13.71 -3.45
C GLU A 87 -16.75 13.02 -4.83
N ILE A 88 -15.59 12.48 -5.24
CA ILE A 88 -15.44 11.82 -6.53
C ILE A 88 -15.42 10.31 -6.27
N CYS A 89 -16.32 9.59 -6.92
CA CYS A 89 -16.40 8.15 -6.81
C CYS A 89 -15.69 7.43 -7.96
N LYS A 90 -15.62 8.08 -9.14
CA LYS A 90 -15.08 7.47 -10.36
C LYS A 90 -14.16 8.42 -11.11
N VAL A 91 -13.05 7.89 -11.58
CA VAL A 91 -12.15 8.59 -12.49
C VAL A 91 -12.17 7.90 -13.84
N GLU A 92 -12.53 8.64 -14.88
CA GLU A 92 -12.46 8.18 -16.27
C GLU A 92 -11.18 8.73 -16.90
N VAL A 93 -10.22 7.85 -17.16
CA VAL A 93 -8.92 8.21 -17.76
C VAL A 93 -8.98 7.96 -19.26
N TYR A 94 -8.50 8.94 -20.02
CA TYR A 94 -8.51 8.95 -21.48
C TYR A 94 -7.09 9.18 -22.00
N GLY A 95 -6.56 8.25 -22.77
CA GLY A 95 -5.30 8.44 -23.48
C GLY A 95 -5.52 8.91 -24.91
N ARG A 96 -4.87 9.99 -25.31
CA ARG A 96 -4.91 10.46 -26.71
C ARG A 96 -3.59 11.01 -27.20
N GLN A 97 -3.41 10.94 -28.52
CA GLN A 97 -2.35 11.65 -29.21
C GLN A 97 -2.71 13.13 -29.38
N ILE A 98 -1.73 14.02 -29.29
CA ILE A 98 -1.91 15.45 -29.56
C ILE A 98 -2.51 15.66 -30.96
N GLY A 99 -3.47 16.59 -31.06
CA GLY A 99 -4.18 16.90 -32.30
C GLY A 99 -5.38 16.00 -32.59
N GLN A 100 -5.54 14.88 -31.88
CA GLN A 100 -6.71 14.01 -32.02
C GLN A 100 -7.85 14.46 -31.09
N THR A 101 -9.08 14.39 -31.60
CA THR A 101 -10.29 14.68 -30.80
C THR A 101 -10.84 13.45 -30.10
N ARG A 102 -10.64 12.26 -30.68
CA ARG A 102 -11.08 10.98 -30.10
C ARG A 102 -9.95 10.35 -29.27
N PRO A 103 -10.27 9.82 -28.08
CA PRO A 103 -9.31 9.06 -27.30
C PRO A 103 -8.99 7.74 -27.99
N ALA A 104 -7.72 7.32 -27.94
CA ALA A 104 -7.30 6.01 -28.43
C ALA A 104 -7.81 4.89 -27.51
N TRP A 105 -7.91 5.17 -26.21
CA TRP A 105 -8.46 4.27 -25.20
C TRP A 105 -9.09 5.04 -24.05
N ARG A 106 -9.94 4.34 -23.28
CA ARG A 106 -10.59 4.84 -22.08
C ARG A 106 -10.54 3.77 -21.00
N GLU A 107 -10.24 4.16 -19.77
CA GLU A 107 -10.35 3.30 -18.61
C GLU A 107 -11.13 3.99 -17.49
N THR A 108 -11.99 3.24 -16.80
CA THR A 108 -12.70 3.72 -15.62
C THR A 108 -12.07 3.12 -14.37
N ILE A 109 -11.66 3.98 -13.46
CA ILE A 109 -11.12 3.66 -12.15
C ILE A 109 -12.19 4.03 -11.13
N ASP A 110 -12.68 3.03 -10.39
CA ASP A 110 -13.50 3.29 -9.21
C ASP A 110 -12.57 3.66 -8.06
N ILE A 111 -12.73 4.86 -7.53
CA ILE A 111 -11.93 5.38 -6.41
C ILE A 111 -12.72 5.41 -5.11
N ASN A 112 -14.02 5.06 -5.15
CA ASN A 112 -14.82 4.86 -3.96
C ASN A 112 -14.64 3.45 -3.39
N GLN A 113 -14.05 2.52 -4.15
CA GLN A 113 -13.71 1.20 -3.64
C GLN A 113 -12.25 1.13 -3.19
N ILE A 114 -12.06 0.64 -1.97
CA ILE A 114 -10.76 0.24 -1.43
C ILE A 114 -10.70 -1.28 -1.36
N ARG A 115 -9.60 -1.84 -1.87
CA ARG A 115 -9.28 -3.25 -1.69
C ARG A 115 -8.31 -3.39 -0.55
N VAL A 116 -8.64 -4.25 0.41
CA VAL A 116 -7.84 -4.45 1.61
C VAL A 116 -7.49 -5.91 1.78
N LEU A 117 -6.29 -6.18 2.26
CA LEU A 117 -5.90 -7.49 2.77
C LEU A 117 -6.20 -7.53 4.26
N ARG A 118 -7.02 -8.49 4.69
CA ARG A 118 -7.35 -8.73 6.09
C ARG A 118 -6.40 -9.76 6.70
N PHE A 119 -5.90 -9.46 7.89
CA PHE A 119 -4.99 -10.35 8.61
C PHE A 119 -5.12 -10.18 10.13
N GLN A 120 -4.48 -11.08 10.86
CA GLN A 120 -4.47 -11.11 12.32
C GLN A 120 -3.05 -10.99 12.89
N LEU A 121 -2.97 -10.27 14.01
CA LEU A 121 -1.79 -10.07 14.84
C LEU A 121 -2.07 -10.64 16.23
N GLY A 122 -1.08 -11.32 16.82
CA GLY A 122 -1.29 -12.02 18.10
C GLY A 122 -2.39 -13.09 17.97
N SER A 123 -3.25 -13.21 18.99
CA SER A 123 -4.36 -14.18 18.98
C SER A 123 -5.71 -13.59 18.58
N THR A 124 -5.88 -12.25 18.59
CA THR A 124 -7.21 -11.63 18.43
C THR A 124 -7.24 -10.32 17.64
N VAL A 125 -6.11 -9.65 17.45
CA VAL A 125 -6.12 -8.31 16.84
C VAL A 125 -6.22 -8.44 15.33
N THR A 126 -7.34 -8.02 14.76
CA THR A 126 -7.51 -7.96 13.30
C THR A 126 -7.07 -6.60 12.77
N ALA A 127 -6.40 -6.58 11.64
CA ALA A 127 -5.97 -5.35 10.97
C ALA A 127 -6.10 -5.50 9.45
N LEU A 128 -6.04 -4.36 8.76
CA LEU A 128 -6.13 -4.25 7.30
C LEU A 128 -4.88 -3.57 6.75
N PHE A 129 -4.44 -4.01 5.58
CA PHE A 129 -3.54 -3.26 4.70
C PHE A 129 -4.26 -2.92 3.40
N HIS A 130 -3.90 -1.78 2.79
CA HIS A 130 -4.19 -1.54 1.39
C HIS A 130 -3.62 -2.68 0.54
N LEU A 131 -4.42 -3.22 -0.37
CA LEU A 131 -3.91 -4.28 -1.24
C LEU A 131 -2.83 -3.75 -2.19
N GLU A 132 -2.88 -2.46 -2.54
CA GLU A 132 -1.93 -1.83 -3.47
C GLU A 132 -0.49 -1.79 -2.94
N CYS A 133 -0.27 -1.83 -1.61
CA CYS A 133 1.07 -1.91 -1.04
C CYS A 133 1.52 -3.36 -0.76
N VAL A 134 0.63 -4.34 -0.92
CA VAL A 134 0.96 -5.77 -0.76
C VAL A 134 1.53 -6.30 -2.06
N ARG A 135 2.83 -6.63 -2.05
CA ARG A 135 3.51 -7.21 -3.21
C ARG A 135 3.21 -8.70 -3.36
N GLU A 136 3.29 -9.44 -2.26
CA GLU A 136 2.97 -10.87 -2.20
C GLU A 136 2.78 -11.34 -0.76
N VAL A 137 2.18 -12.52 -0.59
CA VAL A 137 2.07 -13.22 0.70
C VAL A 137 2.87 -14.51 0.60
N LEU A 138 3.82 -14.69 1.50
CA LEU A 138 4.71 -15.86 1.55
C LEU A 138 4.39 -16.72 2.76
N SER A 139 4.63 -18.02 2.60
CA SER A 139 4.67 -18.98 3.71
C SER A 139 6.09 -19.53 3.77
N ILE A 140 6.82 -19.25 4.85
CA ILE A 140 8.25 -19.59 4.98
C ILE A 140 8.53 -20.37 6.25
N SER A 141 9.66 -21.09 6.30
CA SER A 141 10.08 -21.75 7.53
C SER A 141 10.90 -20.81 8.41
N ALA A 142 10.69 -20.84 9.72
CA ALA A 142 11.54 -20.11 10.68
C ALA A 142 13.04 -20.49 10.59
N LYS A 143 13.35 -21.69 10.08
CA LYS A 143 14.73 -22.18 9.89
C LYS A 143 15.46 -21.51 8.72
N GLU A 144 14.73 -20.93 7.78
CA GLU A 144 15.29 -20.25 6.60
C GLU A 144 15.64 -18.79 6.90
N ILE A 145 15.22 -18.29 8.06
CA ILE A 145 15.50 -16.92 8.50
C ILE A 145 16.93 -16.85 9.04
N LEU A 146 17.73 -15.99 8.45
CA LEU A 146 19.08 -15.69 8.93
C LEU A 146 18.99 -14.55 9.94
N SER A 147 19.07 -14.88 11.22
CA SER A 147 19.06 -13.89 12.30
C SER A 147 20.27 -12.97 12.23
N ILE A 148 20.04 -11.68 12.47
CA ILE A 148 21.08 -10.66 12.50
C ILE A 148 21.29 -10.21 13.96
N PRO A 149 22.51 -10.31 14.51
CA PRO A 149 22.81 -9.89 15.88
C PRO A 149 22.54 -8.39 16.10
N GLN A 150 22.28 -8.03 17.37
CA GLN A 150 22.14 -6.62 17.81
C GLN A 150 21.01 -5.84 17.13
N MET A 151 20.04 -6.53 16.55
CA MET A 151 18.83 -5.91 16.01
C MET A 151 17.73 -5.75 17.08
N PRO A 152 16.82 -4.79 16.91
CA PRO A 152 15.60 -4.67 17.71
C PRO A 152 14.83 -5.99 17.76
N ARG A 153 14.16 -6.29 18.88
CA ARG A 153 13.48 -7.59 19.10
C ARG A 153 12.42 -7.93 18.06
N CYS A 154 11.81 -6.94 17.42
CA CYS A 154 10.82 -7.15 16.36
C CYS A 154 11.47 -7.56 15.02
N VAL A 155 12.76 -7.34 14.82
CA VAL A 155 13.47 -7.74 13.60
C VAL A 155 13.93 -9.19 13.75
N LEU A 156 13.36 -10.07 12.94
CA LEU A 156 13.63 -11.51 13.00
C LEU A 156 14.93 -11.88 12.28
N GLY A 157 15.28 -11.10 11.25
CA GLY A 157 16.47 -11.31 10.42
C GLY A 157 16.17 -11.03 8.95
N VAL A 158 16.88 -11.74 8.08
CA VAL A 158 16.72 -11.65 6.62
C VAL A 158 16.37 -13.00 6.01
N TYR A 159 15.69 -12.96 4.88
CA TYR A 159 15.31 -14.12 4.08
C TYR A 159 15.66 -13.87 2.61
N TYR A 160 16.23 -14.87 1.95
CA TYR A 160 16.57 -14.78 0.53
C TYR A 160 15.35 -15.13 -0.32
N HIS A 161 14.74 -14.12 -0.94
CA HIS A 161 13.59 -14.31 -1.81
C HIS A 161 13.92 -13.91 -3.24
N ARG A 162 13.82 -14.85 -4.19
CA ARG A 162 14.03 -14.63 -5.63
C ARG A 162 15.32 -13.85 -5.97
N GLY A 163 16.42 -14.19 -5.31
CA GLY A 163 17.72 -13.55 -5.53
C GLY A 163 17.88 -12.16 -4.91
N ARG A 164 16.98 -11.75 -3.99
CA ARG A 164 17.07 -10.50 -3.23
C ARG A 164 16.99 -10.77 -1.73
N ILE A 165 17.58 -9.87 -0.95
CA ILE A 165 17.46 -9.88 0.51
C ILE A 165 16.12 -9.24 0.88
N LEU A 166 15.33 -9.95 1.69
CA LEU A 166 14.09 -9.46 2.27
C LEU A 166 14.25 -9.39 3.79
N TRP A 167 14.09 -8.19 4.35
CA TRP A 167 14.05 -8.00 5.80
C TRP A 167 12.75 -8.56 6.37
N LEU A 168 12.83 -9.31 7.46
CA LEU A 168 11.68 -9.88 8.14
C LEU A 168 11.47 -9.26 9.52
N VAL A 169 10.26 -8.78 9.75
CA VAL A 169 9.86 -8.07 10.97
C VAL A 169 8.58 -8.70 11.54
N ASP A 170 8.56 -9.06 12.82
CA ASP A 170 7.33 -9.41 13.54
C ASP A 170 6.49 -8.15 13.76
N LEU A 171 5.42 -8.02 12.98
CA LEU A 171 4.57 -6.84 12.98
C LEU A 171 3.79 -6.71 14.30
N GLY A 172 3.45 -7.82 14.95
CA GLY A 172 2.80 -7.79 16.25
C GLY A 172 3.69 -7.16 17.30
N LEU A 173 4.94 -7.62 17.39
CA LEU A 173 5.93 -7.04 18.31
C LEU A 173 6.22 -5.57 18.00
N GLN A 174 6.33 -5.22 16.71
CA GLN A 174 6.56 -3.83 16.30
C GLN A 174 5.45 -2.90 16.77
N LEU A 175 4.18 -3.33 16.62
CA LEU A 175 3.02 -2.53 17.02
C LEU A 175 2.72 -2.60 18.53
N GLY A 176 3.59 -3.23 19.33
CA GLY A 176 3.42 -3.33 20.79
C GLY A 176 2.45 -4.41 21.24
N ILE A 177 2.06 -5.35 20.35
CA ILE A 177 1.23 -6.50 20.69
C ILE A 177 2.13 -7.55 21.36
N THR A 178 2.14 -7.55 22.69
CA THR A 178 3.07 -8.34 23.52
C THR A 178 2.65 -9.79 23.77
N GLN A 179 1.53 -10.23 23.18
CA GLN A 179 1.02 -11.59 23.34
C GLN A 179 1.81 -12.57 22.46
N SER A 180 2.87 -13.17 23.01
CA SER A 180 3.75 -14.23 22.46
C SER A 180 4.22 -13.99 21.02
N SER A 181 5.52 -13.84 20.77
CA SER A 181 6.01 -13.62 19.42
C SER A 181 5.60 -14.77 18.49
N VAL A 182 5.42 -14.50 17.19
CA VAL A 182 5.02 -15.55 16.23
C VAL A 182 6.06 -16.68 16.23
N LEU A 183 7.33 -16.33 16.44
CA LEU A 183 8.43 -17.28 16.59
C LEU A 183 8.36 -18.09 17.89
N ASP A 184 7.98 -17.51 19.02
CA ASP A 184 7.83 -18.25 20.28
C ASP A 184 6.71 -19.29 20.19
N ARG A 185 5.59 -18.93 19.55
CA ARG A 185 4.49 -19.88 19.26
C ARG A 185 4.94 -21.00 18.32
N SER A 186 5.69 -20.65 17.27
CA SER A 186 6.26 -21.64 16.34
C SER A 186 7.22 -22.60 17.04
N ARG A 187 8.10 -22.08 17.92
CA ARG A 187 9.03 -22.89 18.72
C ARG A 187 8.34 -23.74 19.78
N ALA A 188 7.23 -23.27 20.34
CA ALA A 188 6.43 -24.03 21.32
C ALA A 188 5.64 -25.18 20.66
N MET A 189 5.11 -24.99 19.45
CA MET A 189 4.45 -26.07 18.68
C MET A 189 5.46 -27.10 18.12
N GLY A 190 6.70 -26.68 17.85
CA GLY A 190 7.78 -27.57 17.40
C GLY A 190 8.50 -28.34 18.51
N GLN A 191 8.11 -28.17 19.77
CA GLN A 191 8.68 -28.84 20.96
C GLN A 191 7.95 -30.15 21.32
N SER A 192 7.36 -30.79 20.32
CA SER A 192 6.99 -32.19 20.38
C SER A 192 8.22 -33.00 20.00
N ASP A 193 8.74 -33.85 20.91
CA ASP A 193 9.86 -34.79 20.69
C ASP A 193 9.59 -35.85 19.60
N VAL A 194 8.61 -35.63 18.72
CA VAL A 194 8.32 -36.46 17.57
C VAL A 194 9.16 -35.95 16.39
N PRO A 195 10.14 -36.74 15.87
CA PRO A 195 11.14 -36.31 14.87
C PRO A 195 10.60 -35.92 13.48
N SER A 196 9.28 -35.82 13.31
CA SER A 196 8.61 -35.72 12.01
C SER A 196 7.50 -34.65 11.96
N SER A 197 7.40 -33.77 12.96
CA SER A 197 6.47 -32.63 12.88
C SER A 197 7.03 -31.55 11.94
N PRO A 198 6.28 -31.11 10.91
CA PRO A 198 6.73 -30.02 10.05
C PRO A 198 6.99 -28.77 10.90
N SER A 199 8.13 -28.11 10.69
CA SER A 199 8.41 -26.84 11.35
C SER A 199 7.31 -25.85 10.99
N PRO A 200 6.73 -25.10 11.94
CA PRO A 200 5.57 -24.29 11.64
C PRO A 200 5.93 -23.22 10.62
N SER A 201 5.14 -23.15 9.55
CA SER A 201 5.26 -22.13 8.54
C SER A 201 4.81 -20.78 9.11
N LEU A 202 5.58 -19.74 8.82
CA LEU A 202 5.28 -18.37 9.17
C LEU A 202 4.58 -17.70 7.99
N ASN A 203 3.54 -16.92 8.30
CA ASN A 203 2.85 -16.11 7.31
C ASN A 203 3.55 -14.75 7.19
N VAL A 204 3.98 -14.39 6.00
CA VAL A 204 4.69 -13.13 5.73
C VAL A 204 3.93 -12.33 4.69
N ILE A 205 3.54 -11.11 5.04
CA ILE A 205 2.99 -10.15 4.10
C ILE A 205 4.15 -9.26 3.62
N VAL A 206 4.49 -9.36 2.34
CA VAL A 206 5.53 -8.51 1.73
C VAL A 206 4.91 -7.19 1.35
N ILE A 207 5.32 -6.11 2.02
CA ILE A 207 4.84 -4.76 1.77
C ILE A 207 5.93 -3.98 1.05
N GLU A 208 5.52 -3.23 0.03
CA GLU A 208 6.35 -2.28 -0.69
C GLU A 208 5.73 -0.88 -0.58
N ALA A 209 6.47 0.05 0.05
CA ALA A 209 6.13 1.46 0.08
C ALA A 209 7.40 2.30 0.20
N ASP A 210 7.39 3.49 -0.38
CA ASP A 210 8.53 4.42 -0.43
C ASP A 210 9.85 3.76 -0.89
N GLN A 211 9.77 2.96 -1.96
CA GLN A 211 10.90 2.20 -2.54
C GLN A 211 11.57 1.19 -1.58
N GLN A 212 11.00 0.96 -0.40
CA GLN A 212 11.45 -0.06 0.53
C GLN A 212 10.53 -1.27 0.48
N THR A 213 11.12 -2.45 0.58
CA THR A 213 10.38 -3.73 0.63
C THR A 213 10.71 -4.45 1.93
N ILE A 214 9.69 -4.71 2.75
CA ILE A 214 9.82 -5.39 4.05
C ILE A 214 8.79 -6.52 4.12
N GLY A 215 9.21 -7.67 4.63
CA GLY A 215 8.32 -8.78 4.95
C GLY A 215 7.84 -8.69 6.39
N PHE A 216 6.55 -8.48 6.58
CA PHE A 216 5.93 -8.47 7.89
C PHE A 216 5.39 -9.85 8.25
N VAL A 217 5.94 -10.45 9.30
CA VAL A 217 5.45 -11.70 9.86
C VAL A 217 4.20 -11.40 10.69
N VAL A 218 3.13 -12.11 10.36
CA VAL A 218 1.81 -12.00 11.01
C VAL A 218 1.33 -13.36 11.48
N SER A 219 0.30 -13.40 12.32
CA SER A 219 -0.26 -14.67 12.81
C SER A 219 -0.97 -15.42 11.67
N THR A 220 -1.91 -14.75 11.03
CA THR A 220 -2.77 -15.36 10.00
C THR A 220 -3.12 -14.33 8.94
N VAL A 221 -3.05 -14.72 7.68
CA VAL A 221 -3.64 -13.96 6.57
C VAL A 221 -5.01 -14.56 6.28
N LEU A 222 -6.04 -13.71 6.20
CA LEU A 222 -7.42 -14.14 6.02
C LEU A 222 -7.78 -14.04 4.53
N ASP A 223 -8.44 -12.96 4.13
CA ASP A 223 -8.99 -12.76 2.81
C ASP A 223 -8.74 -11.34 2.28
N ILE A 224 -9.08 -11.14 1.01
CA ILE A 224 -9.08 -9.83 0.37
C ILE A 224 -10.53 -9.38 0.28
N GLU A 225 -10.81 -8.22 0.85
CA GLU A 225 -12.14 -7.63 0.89
C GLU A 225 -12.16 -6.30 0.12
N SER A 226 -13.31 -5.96 -0.46
CA SER A 226 -13.53 -4.67 -1.12
C SER A 226 -14.60 -3.90 -0.37
N TYR A 227 -14.30 -2.66 0.01
CA TYR A 227 -15.20 -1.80 0.76
C TYR A 227 -15.40 -0.46 0.06
N SER A 228 -16.52 0.20 0.36
CA SER A 228 -16.66 1.63 0.06
C SER A 228 -15.79 2.42 1.03
N TRP A 229 -15.00 3.39 0.53
CA TRP A 229 -14.20 4.29 1.35
C TRP A 229 -15.02 5.05 2.39
N GLN A 230 -16.31 5.29 2.12
CA GLN A 230 -17.23 5.93 3.07
C GLN A 230 -17.43 5.15 4.37
N LYS A 231 -17.11 3.85 4.39
CA LYS A 231 -17.13 3.03 5.60
C LYS A 231 -15.92 3.26 6.50
N PHE A 232 -14.90 3.95 6.01
CA PHE A 232 -13.69 4.25 6.77
C PHE A 232 -13.79 5.62 7.42
N GLN A 233 -13.40 5.69 8.69
CA GLN A 233 -13.31 6.93 9.45
C GLN A 233 -11.85 7.26 9.78
N ALA A 234 -11.57 8.54 9.98
CA ALA A 234 -10.22 9.03 10.24
C ALA A 234 -9.65 8.43 11.53
N ALA A 235 -8.35 8.11 11.53
CA ALA A 235 -7.68 7.52 12.69
C ALA A 235 -7.81 8.35 13.99
N ALA A 236 -8.00 9.67 13.90
CA ALA A 236 -8.16 10.54 15.05
C ALA A 236 -9.38 10.20 15.94
N THR A 237 -10.42 9.58 15.36
CA THR A 237 -11.61 9.13 16.11
C THR A 237 -11.55 7.66 16.51
N PHE A 238 -10.42 6.99 16.28
CA PHE A 238 -10.25 5.59 16.59
C PHE A 238 -10.12 5.39 18.10
N LEU A 239 -11.08 4.67 18.69
CA LEU A 239 -11.20 4.48 20.14
C LEU A 239 -10.50 3.22 20.66
N SER A 240 -9.93 2.38 19.77
CA SER A 240 -9.27 1.14 20.18
C SER A 240 -7.79 1.36 20.50
N SER A 241 -7.33 0.74 21.59
CA SER A 241 -6.01 0.97 22.19
C SER A 241 -4.95 -0.08 21.84
N SER A 242 -5.27 -1.10 21.04
CA SER A 242 -4.33 -2.22 20.80
C SER A 242 -3.21 -1.87 19.81
N ILE A 243 -3.40 -0.87 18.96
CA ILE A 243 -2.39 -0.43 17.97
C ILE A 243 -2.16 1.08 18.16
N PRO A 244 -0.90 1.54 18.23
CA PRO A 244 -0.59 2.96 18.35
C PRO A 244 -1.12 3.77 17.15
N LEU A 245 -1.75 4.92 17.44
CA LEU A 245 -2.35 5.80 16.43
C LEU A 245 -1.43 6.19 15.26
N PRO A 246 -0.11 6.43 15.44
CA PRO A 246 0.76 6.78 14.31
C PRO A 246 0.80 5.71 13.20
N PHE A 247 0.49 4.46 13.51
CA PHE A 247 0.45 3.36 12.56
C PHE A 247 -0.93 3.13 11.95
N VAL A 248 -1.97 3.82 12.43
CA VAL A 248 -3.35 3.71 11.94
C VAL A 248 -3.62 4.85 10.96
N GLN A 249 -3.96 4.52 9.72
CA GLN A 249 -4.35 5.49 8.70
C GLN A 249 -5.83 5.86 8.83
N SER A 250 -6.69 4.85 8.98
CA SER A 250 -8.14 4.97 9.18
C SER A 250 -8.65 3.69 9.83
N TYR A 251 -9.95 3.57 10.08
CA TYR A 251 -10.55 2.33 10.55
C TYR A 251 -11.93 2.10 9.93
N LEU A 252 -12.31 0.84 9.82
CA LEU A 252 -13.63 0.42 9.34
C LEU A 252 -14.66 0.66 10.45
N GLN A 253 -15.61 1.56 10.23
CA GLN A 253 -16.56 2.03 11.24
C GLN A 253 -17.42 0.90 11.84
N ASP A 254 -17.92 0.01 10.98
CA ASP A 254 -18.86 -1.06 11.35
C ASP A 254 -18.26 -2.08 12.35
N SER A 255 -16.94 -2.31 12.27
CA SER A 255 -16.26 -3.38 13.01
C SER A 255 -15.05 -2.92 13.83
N GLN A 256 -14.74 -1.61 13.80
CA GLN A 256 -13.61 -1.01 14.52
C GLN A 256 -12.24 -1.63 14.15
N ILE A 257 -12.09 -2.07 12.90
CA ILE A 257 -10.84 -2.68 12.42
C ILE A 257 -9.92 -1.60 11.84
N PRO A 258 -8.68 -1.48 12.33
CA PRO A 258 -7.74 -0.48 11.83
C PRO A 258 -7.20 -0.84 10.45
N LEU A 259 -7.16 0.16 9.57
CA LEU A 259 -6.37 0.17 8.33
C LEU A 259 -5.01 0.78 8.62
N LEU A 260 -3.96 -0.03 8.46
CA LEU A 260 -2.61 0.35 8.82
C LEU A 260 -1.91 1.16 7.73
N SER A 261 -1.13 2.15 8.15
CA SER A 261 -0.27 2.94 7.27
C SER A 261 1.03 2.20 7.00
N ALA A 262 1.17 1.64 5.80
CA ALA A 262 2.40 0.97 5.37
C ALA A 262 3.64 1.89 5.48
N ILE A 263 3.50 3.16 5.08
CA ILE A 263 4.58 4.15 5.15
C ILE A 263 5.01 4.38 6.60
N ALA A 264 4.05 4.56 7.53
CA ALA A 264 4.38 4.81 8.93
C ALA A 264 5.05 3.60 9.59
N ILE A 265 4.63 2.38 9.23
CA ILE A 265 5.20 1.15 9.76
C ILE A 265 6.60 0.90 9.21
N ILE A 266 6.83 1.12 7.92
CA ILE A 266 8.16 0.98 7.30
C ILE A 266 9.14 2.01 7.85
N HIS A 267 8.71 3.25 8.05
CA HIS A 267 9.54 4.33 8.61
C HIS A 267 9.55 4.40 10.13
N ASP A 268 9.10 3.33 10.80
CA ASP A 268 9.21 3.25 12.24
C ASP A 268 10.69 3.36 12.65
N ARG A 269 10.97 4.37 13.48
CA ARG A 269 12.32 4.68 13.95
C ARG A 269 12.94 3.49 14.69
N HIS A 270 12.12 2.61 15.25
CA HIS A 270 12.57 1.42 15.96
C HIS A 270 13.11 0.31 15.06
N LEU A 271 12.87 0.33 13.74
CA LEU A 271 13.31 -0.78 12.87
C LEU A 271 14.82 -0.76 12.58
N HIS A 272 15.50 0.39 12.62
CA HIS A 272 16.95 0.55 12.42
C HIS A 272 17.54 -0.35 11.30
N LEU A 273 16.79 -0.57 10.22
CA LEU A 273 17.22 -1.48 9.16
C LEU A 273 18.33 -0.82 8.36
N TYR A 274 19.41 -1.55 8.13
CA TYR A 274 20.47 -1.10 7.25
C TYR A 274 19.94 -1.11 5.81
N GLN A 275 20.01 0.04 5.14
CA GLN A 275 19.78 0.11 3.70
C GLN A 275 20.91 -0.68 3.01
N VAL A 276 20.53 -1.63 2.17
CA VAL A 276 21.45 -2.39 1.30
C VAL A 276 21.34 -1.84 -0.11
#